data_AF-A0ABD4YVC2-F1
#
_entry.id   AF-A0ABD4YVC2-F1
#
_cell.length_a   1.000
_cell.length_b   1.000
_cell.length_c   1.000
_cell.angle_alpha   90.00
_cell.angle_beta   90.00
_cell.angle_gamma   90.00
#
_symmetry.space_group_name_H-M   'P 1'
#
loop_
_entity.id
_entity.type
_entity.pdbx_description
1 polymer ?
#
loop_
_entity_poly.entity_id
_entity_poly.type
_entity_poly.pdbx_seq_one_letter_code
_entity_poly.pdbx_strand_id
1 'polypeptide(L)'
;MFKHPPLRRLCAALATAGGLLISSATPAAERAFIIPPPAADQAASAAATATQEKAVIAGGCFWGVQAVFQHVKGVSNAVSGYAGGQAGTANYNAVGSGRTGHAEAVEITYDPRQISYGQLLQIYFSVAHDPTQLNRQGPDHGTQYRSAVFPANDSQRKVAEAYIAQLNKTGVYPKALATTIEPLHAFYPAEDYHQDYLVRNPNSLYIVINDVPKVENLAKTFPDWWRDKPVLVGAKH
;
A
#
# COMPACT_ATOMS: atom_id res chain seq x y z
N MET A 1 39.32 -39.34 69.34
CA MET A 1 37.85 -39.35 69.16
C MET A 1 37.57 -38.91 67.73
N PHE A 2 36.93 -39.80 66.94
CA PHE A 2 36.14 -39.61 65.70
C PHE A 2 36.05 -38.19 65.09
N LYS A 3 36.00 -37.93 63.77
CA LYS A 3 35.61 -38.66 62.57
C LYS A 3 35.96 -37.77 61.35
N HIS A 4 36.07 -38.39 60.18
CA HIS A 4 36.31 -37.82 58.83
C HIS A 4 35.66 -36.47 58.50
N PRO A 5 36.25 -35.67 57.57
CA PRO A 5 35.53 -34.59 56.89
C PRO A 5 34.52 -35.16 55.87
N PRO A 6 33.37 -34.51 55.64
CA PRO A 6 32.37 -35.01 54.71
C PRO A 6 32.68 -34.61 53.27
N LEU A 7 32.61 -35.61 52.39
CA LEU A 7 32.46 -35.48 50.94
C LEU A 7 31.14 -34.74 50.65
N ARG A 8 31.18 -33.59 49.96
CA ARG A 8 29.97 -33.01 49.36
C ARG A 8 30.22 -32.41 47.97
N ARG A 9 29.86 -33.25 47.00
CA ARG A 9 29.03 -32.99 45.81
C ARG A 9 29.53 -31.96 44.79
N LEU A 10 30.09 -32.52 43.73
CA LEU A 10 30.09 -31.98 42.37
C LEU A 10 28.64 -31.67 41.96
N CYS A 11 28.26 -30.39 41.92
CA CYS A 11 27.04 -29.94 41.27
C CYS A 11 27.44 -29.25 39.97
N ALA A 12 27.35 -30.00 38.87
CA ALA A 12 27.25 -29.44 37.53
C ALA A 12 25.90 -28.72 37.43
N ALA A 13 25.90 -27.40 37.52
CA ALA A 13 24.75 -26.59 37.16
C ALA A 13 24.84 -26.29 35.66
N LEU A 14 23.92 -26.87 34.90
CA LEU A 14 23.69 -26.60 33.49
C LEU A 14 23.54 -25.08 33.29
N ALA A 15 24.40 -24.49 32.46
CA ALA A 15 24.12 -23.21 31.86
C ALA A 15 22.94 -23.38 30.89
N THR A 16 21.73 -23.09 31.36
CA THR A 16 20.61 -22.84 30.46
C THR A 16 20.89 -21.54 29.73
N ALA A 17 21.51 -21.64 28.55
CA ALA A 17 21.50 -20.57 27.57
C ALA A 17 20.04 -20.31 27.21
N GLY A 18 19.41 -19.38 27.91
CA GLY A 18 18.14 -18.79 27.53
C GLY A 18 18.35 -18.09 26.20
N GLY A 19 18.19 -18.84 25.11
CA GLY A 19 18.12 -18.29 23.77
C GLY A 19 16.92 -17.37 23.73
N LEU A 20 17.17 -16.07 23.85
CA LEU A 20 16.20 -15.05 23.50
C LEU A 20 15.92 -15.25 22.02
N LEU A 21 14.81 -15.93 21.69
CA LEU A 21 14.29 -15.99 20.34
C LEU A 21 13.86 -14.56 19.99
N ILE A 22 14.81 -13.79 19.46
CA ILE A 22 14.52 -12.56 18.74
C ILE A 22 13.72 -13.02 17.53
N SER A 23 12.38 -12.95 17.65
CA SER A 23 11.50 -13.03 16.51
C SER A 23 11.92 -11.91 15.56
N SER A 24 12.68 -12.25 14.52
CA SER A 24 12.99 -11.33 13.45
C SER A 24 11.67 -10.99 12.78
N ALA A 25 11.08 -9.85 13.14
CA ALA A 25 9.98 -9.26 12.41
C ALA A 25 10.45 -9.10 10.96
N THR A 26 9.93 -9.95 10.07
CA THR A 26 10.15 -9.81 8.64
C THR A 26 9.55 -8.48 8.21
N PRO A 27 10.31 -7.59 7.57
CA PRO A 27 9.75 -6.34 7.06
C PRO A 27 8.56 -6.65 6.14
N ALA A 28 7.44 -5.94 6.31
CA ALA A 28 6.25 -6.03 5.46
C ALA A 28 6.47 -5.44 4.06
N ALA A 29 7.61 -4.79 3.86
CA ALA A 29 8.06 -4.33 2.55
C ALA A 29 8.44 -5.55 1.70
N GLU A 30 7.51 -6.01 0.88
CA GLU A 30 7.82 -7.01 -0.14
C GLU A 30 8.97 -6.54 -1.03
N ARG A 31 9.76 -7.49 -1.54
CA ARG A 31 10.82 -7.20 -2.50
C ARG A 31 10.20 -6.50 -3.70
N ALA A 32 10.58 -5.24 -3.94
CA ALA A 32 10.24 -4.57 -5.18
C ALA A 32 10.90 -5.32 -6.36
N PHE A 33 10.09 -5.92 -7.22
CA PHE A 33 10.53 -6.48 -8.50
C PHE A 33 9.92 -5.65 -9.63
N ILE A 34 10.70 -5.40 -10.68
CA ILE A 34 10.25 -4.62 -11.82
C ILE A 34 9.20 -5.46 -12.57
N ILE A 35 7.92 -5.15 -12.36
CA ILE A 35 6.85 -5.69 -13.18
C ILE A 35 6.86 -4.99 -14.54
N PRO A 36 6.50 -5.70 -15.63
CA PRO A 36 6.45 -5.09 -16.94
C PRO A 36 5.43 -3.94 -16.98
N PRO A 37 5.68 -2.88 -17.78
CA PRO A 37 4.69 -1.84 -18.00
C PRO A 37 3.43 -2.42 -18.65
N PRO A 38 2.26 -1.79 -18.47
CA PRO A 38 1.02 -2.24 -19.08
C PRO A 38 1.12 -2.23 -20.61
N ALA A 39 0.74 -3.33 -21.25
CA ALA A 39 0.74 -3.48 -22.70
C ALA A 39 -0.38 -2.68 -23.37
N ALA A 40 -1.46 -2.41 -22.64
CA ALA A 40 -2.56 -1.55 -23.05
C ALA A 40 -2.68 -0.42 -22.02
N ASP A 41 -2.58 0.82 -22.49
CA ASP A 41 -2.67 1.99 -21.63
C ASP A 41 -3.36 3.14 -22.37
N GLN A 42 -3.92 4.07 -21.61
CA GLN A 42 -4.12 5.42 -22.08
C GLN A 42 -2.75 6.09 -22.05
N ALA A 43 -2.00 5.99 -23.15
CA ALA A 43 -0.68 6.58 -23.22
C ALA A 43 -0.71 8.02 -22.71
N ALA A 44 0.28 8.39 -21.89
CA ALA A 44 0.44 9.77 -21.48
C ALA A 44 0.66 10.62 -22.74
N SER A 45 -0.38 11.32 -23.20
CA SER A 45 -0.44 11.80 -24.57
C SER A 45 -0.61 13.31 -24.62
N ALA A 46 0.10 13.95 -25.54
CA ALA A 46 -0.16 15.34 -25.95
C ALA A 46 -1.58 15.55 -26.52
N ALA A 47 -2.31 14.47 -26.83
CA ALA A 47 -3.72 14.51 -27.24
C ALA A 47 -4.71 14.39 -26.06
N ALA A 48 -4.24 14.21 -24.82
CA ALA A 48 -5.10 14.31 -23.64
C ALA A 48 -5.62 15.75 -23.54
N THR A 49 -6.92 15.93 -23.75
CA THR A 49 -7.58 17.24 -23.66
C THR A 49 -7.85 17.63 -22.21
N ALA A 50 -7.92 16.65 -21.31
CA ALA A 50 -8.01 16.87 -19.88
C ALA A 50 -6.63 17.16 -19.28
N THR A 51 -6.53 18.24 -18.52
CA THR A 51 -5.31 18.59 -17.78
C THR A 51 -5.19 17.83 -16.45
N GLN A 52 -6.26 17.18 -16.01
CA GLN A 52 -6.31 16.36 -14.81
C GLN A 52 -7.31 15.22 -14.96
N GLU A 53 -6.95 14.06 -14.40
CA GLU A 53 -7.80 12.89 -14.24
C GLU A 53 -7.72 12.35 -12.81
N LYS A 54 -8.66 11.47 -12.46
CA LYS A 54 -8.73 10.83 -11.14
C LYS A 54 -8.68 9.31 -11.24
N ALA A 55 -7.97 8.68 -10.31
CA ALA A 55 -7.95 7.24 -10.09
C ALA A 55 -8.27 6.94 -8.63
N VAL A 56 -9.04 5.88 -8.36
CA VAL A 56 -9.35 5.44 -7.00
C VAL A 56 -8.90 3.99 -6.83
N ILE A 57 -8.00 3.76 -5.88
CA ILE A 57 -7.39 2.45 -5.62
C ILE A 57 -7.29 2.16 -4.12
N ALA A 58 -7.34 0.88 -3.75
CA ALA A 58 -7.20 0.37 -2.39
C ALA A 58 -6.15 -0.73 -2.34
N GLY A 59 -5.30 -0.74 -1.32
CA GLY A 59 -4.14 -1.64 -1.25
C GLY A 59 -3.67 -1.94 0.16
N GLY A 60 -4.55 -1.89 1.16
CA GLY A 60 -4.18 -1.97 2.57
C GLY A 60 -4.37 -0.63 3.27
N CYS A 61 -3.59 -0.37 4.34
CA CYS A 61 -3.66 0.91 5.04
C CYS A 61 -3.39 2.07 4.08
N PHE A 62 -4.34 3.02 4.00
CA PHE A 62 -4.26 4.13 3.05
C PHE A 62 -3.11 5.10 3.32
N TRP A 63 -2.45 5.07 4.49
CA TRP A 63 -1.37 6.00 4.84
C TRP A 63 -0.15 5.76 3.95
N GLY A 64 0.26 4.50 3.81
CA GLY A 64 1.35 4.13 2.90
C GLY A 64 0.98 4.31 1.44
N VAL A 65 -0.26 3.96 1.06
CA VAL A 65 -0.72 4.12 -0.34
C VAL A 65 -0.74 5.61 -0.70
N GLN A 66 -1.29 6.47 0.15
CA GLN A 66 -1.27 7.92 -0.02
C GLN A 66 0.17 8.40 -0.15
N ALA A 67 1.06 8.04 0.79
CA ALA A 67 2.44 8.48 0.77
C ALA A 67 3.15 8.09 -0.54
N VAL A 68 2.97 6.87 -1.05
CA VAL A 68 3.52 6.46 -2.35
C VAL A 68 3.10 7.46 -3.44
N PHE A 69 1.80 7.71 -3.61
CA PHE A 69 1.33 8.58 -4.70
C PHE A 69 1.61 10.07 -4.47
N GLN A 70 1.77 10.51 -3.23
CA GLN A 70 2.25 11.86 -2.94
C GLN A 70 3.65 12.12 -3.49
N HIS A 71 4.49 11.09 -3.59
CA HIS A 71 5.84 11.16 -4.12
C HIS A 71 5.95 10.87 -5.63
N VAL A 72 4.83 10.83 -6.36
CA VAL A 72 4.82 10.58 -7.82
C VAL A 72 4.72 11.88 -8.63
N LYS A 73 5.68 12.12 -9.54
CA LYS A 73 5.64 13.21 -10.53
C LYS A 73 4.41 13.05 -11.43
N GLY A 74 3.77 14.17 -11.75
CA GLY A 74 2.47 14.18 -12.45
C GLY A 74 1.27 13.99 -11.52
N VAL A 75 1.43 13.49 -10.29
CA VAL A 75 0.36 13.52 -9.28
C VAL A 75 0.30 14.90 -8.62
N SER A 76 -0.88 15.50 -8.59
CA SER A 76 -1.14 16.82 -7.99
C SER A 76 -1.83 16.72 -6.63
N ASN A 77 -2.56 15.63 -6.37
CA ASN A 77 -3.21 15.38 -5.09
C ASN A 77 -3.40 13.87 -4.85
N ALA A 78 -3.31 13.42 -3.60
CA ALA A 78 -3.60 12.05 -3.20
C ALA A 78 -4.34 12.09 -1.86
N VAL A 79 -5.63 11.75 -1.86
CA VAL A 79 -6.52 11.89 -0.69
C VAL A 79 -6.87 10.51 -0.17
N SER A 80 -6.62 10.27 1.12
CA SER A 80 -7.06 9.05 1.83
C SER A 80 -8.56 9.09 2.07
N GLY A 81 -9.25 7.97 1.91
CA GLY A 81 -10.69 7.89 2.08
C GLY A 81 -11.25 6.48 2.00
N TYR A 82 -12.56 6.41 1.75
CA TYR A 82 -13.34 5.18 1.76
C TYR A 82 -14.08 5.02 0.43
N ALA A 83 -14.07 3.80 -0.13
CA ALA A 83 -14.78 3.47 -1.36
C ALA A 83 -15.38 2.06 -1.31
N GLY A 84 -16.48 1.84 -2.05
CA GLY A 84 -17.15 0.53 -2.17
C GLY A 84 -18.32 0.29 -1.20
N GLY A 85 -18.40 1.05 -0.09
CA GLY A 85 -19.54 1.03 0.83
C GLY A 85 -20.51 2.20 0.63
N GLN A 86 -21.45 2.35 1.57
CA GLN A 86 -22.49 3.39 1.57
C GLN A 86 -22.04 4.66 2.32
N ALA A 87 -22.60 5.82 1.93
CA ALA A 87 -22.22 7.13 2.51
C ALA A 87 -22.37 7.19 4.03
N GLY A 88 -23.46 6.66 4.59
CA GLY A 88 -23.76 6.75 6.02
C GLY A 88 -22.78 5.98 6.93
N THR A 89 -21.90 5.16 6.35
CA THR A 89 -20.92 4.34 7.10
C THR A 89 -19.48 4.66 6.71
N ALA A 90 -19.24 5.74 5.95
CA ALA A 90 -17.93 6.19 5.52
C ALA A 90 -17.24 7.05 6.60
N ASN A 91 -16.88 6.43 7.73
CA ASN A 91 -16.07 7.04 8.79
C ASN A 91 -15.15 5.98 9.41
N TYR A 92 -14.03 6.41 9.99
CA TYR A 92 -12.97 5.50 10.44
C TYR A 92 -13.46 4.42 11.40
N ASN A 93 -14.27 4.80 12.39
CA ASN A 93 -14.79 3.87 13.41
C ASN A 93 -15.68 2.79 12.79
N ALA A 94 -16.56 3.16 11.87
CA ALA A 94 -17.42 2.21 11.19
C ALA A 94 -16.63 1.31 10.24
N VAL A 95 -15.73 1.90 9.43
CA VAL A 95 -14.92 1.18 8.45
C VAL A 95 -13.95 0.20 9.11
N GLY A 96 -13.34 0.58 10.24
CA GLY A 96 -12.44 -0.27 11.03
C GLY A 96 -13.09 -1.56 11.55
N SER A 97 -14.43 -1.63 11.59
CA SER A 97 -15.16 -2.87 11.91
C SER A 97 -15.11 -3.94 10.80
N GLY A 98 -14.75 -3.55 9.57
CA GLY A 98 -14.76 -4.42 8.39
C GLY A 98 -16.15 -4.78 7.84
N ARG A 99 -17.23 -4.18 8.36
CA ARG A 99 -18.63 -4.56 8.05
C ARG A 99 -19.35 -3.62 7.09
N THR A 100 -18.72 -2.53 6.67
CA THR A 100 -19.37 -1.46 5.89
C THR A 100 -19.31 -1.65 4.38
N GLY A 101 -18.48 -2.60 3.91
CA GLY A 101 -18.16 -2.80 2.50
C GLY A 101 -17.10 -1.83 1.96
N HIS A 102 -16.72 -0.81 2.74
CA HIS A 102 -15.67 0.12 2.34
C HIS A 102 -14.29 -0.56 2.34
N ALA A 103 -13.47 -0.20 1.37
CA ALA A 103 -12.02 -0.29 1.46
C ALA A 103 -11.45 1.05 1.92
N GLU A 104 -10.35 1.03 2.68
CA GLU A 104 -9.42 2.15 2.73
C GLU A 104 -8.82 2.34 1.34
N ALA A 105 -9.08 3.51 0.76
CA ALA A 105 -8.76 3.83 -0.61
C ALA A 105 -8.07 5.20 -0.71
N VAL A 106 -7.43 5.44 -1.85
CA VAL A 106 -6.81 6.72 -2.16
C VAL A 106 -7.36 7.22 -3.50
N GLU A 107 -7.89 8.45 -3.51
CA GLU A 107 -8.20 9.18 -4.73
C GLU A 107 -6.97 9.98 -5.17
N ILE A 108 -6.46 9.65 -6.35
CA ILE A 108 -5.25 10.24 -6.94
C ILE A 108 -5.67 11.16 -8.06
N THR A 109 -5.37 12.46 -7.95
CA THR A 109 -5.54 13.43 -9.04
C THR A 109 -4.21 13.63 -9.76
N TYR A 110 -4.16 13.30 -11.04
CA TYR A 110 -2.93 13.31 -11.84
C TYR A 110 -3.08 14.03 -13.18
N ASP A 111 -1.98 14.53 -13.73
CA ASP A 111 -1.89 15.06 -15.09
C ASP A 111 -1.58 13.91 -16.07
N PRO A 112 -2.56 13.50 -16.92
CA PRO A 112 -2.38 12.39 -17.84
C PRO A 112 -1.30 12.67 -18.90
N ARG A 113 -0.78 13.89 -19.04
CA ARG A 113 0.33 14.22 -19.94
C ARG A 113 1.70 13.92 -19.33
N GLN A 114 1.76 13.76 -18.01
CA GLN A 114 3.00 13.49 -17.26
C GLN A 114 3.06 12.03 -16.78
N ILE A 115 1.93 11.49 -16.35
CA ILE A 115 1.80 10.09 -15.92
C ILE A 115 0.45 9.53 -16.35
N SER A 116 0.47 8.36 -16.96
CA SER A 116 -0.73 7.64 -17.41
C SER A 116 -1.38 6.82 -16.31
N TYR A 117 -2.63 6.44 -16.51
CA TYR A 117 -3.35 5.55 -15.60
C TYR A 117 -2.66 4.19 -15.44
N GLY A 118 -2.18 3.60 -16.53
CA GLY A 118 -1.45 2.33 -16.46
C GLY A 118 -0.11 2.46 -15.74
N GLN A 119 0.60 3.58 -15.85
CA GLN A 119 1.80 3.84 -15.03
C GLN A 119 1.47 3.97 -13.53
N LEU A 120 0.33 4.59 -13.17
CA LEU A 120 -0.15 4.58 -11.78
C LEU A 120 -0.43 3.16 -11.29
N LEU A 121 -1.05 2.31 -12.13
CA LEU A 121 -1.25 0.90 -11.80
C LEU A 121 0.08 0.13 -11.70
N GLN A 122 1.07 0.44 -12.52
CA GLN A 122 2.39 -0.17 -12.44
C GLN A 122 3.05 0.15 -11.09
N ILE A 123 2.97 1.40 -10.64
CA ILE A 123 3.44 1.81 -9.31
C ILE A 123 2.65 1.07 -8.22
N TYR A 124 1.32 1.07 -8.31
CA TYR A 124 0.43 0.40 -7.37
C TYR A 124 0.81 -1.07 -7.16
N PHE A 125 0.90 -1.85 -8.24
CA PHE A 125 1.24 -3.28 -8.15
C PHE A 125 2.70 -3.53 -7.72
N SER A 126 3.63 -2.62 -8.02
CA SER A 126 5.05 -2.84 -7.74
C SER A 126 5.48 -2.48 -6.31
N VAL A 127 4.92 -1.41 -5.74
CA VAL A 127 5.48 -0.81 -4.51
C VAL A 127 4.43 -0.45 -3.45
N ALA A 128 3.15 -0.31 -3.81
CA ALA A 128 2.16 0.15 -2.83
C ALA A 128 1.76 -0.96 -1.85
N HIS A 129 1.70 -2.22 -2.31
CA HIS A 129 1.17 -3.34 -1.53
C HIS A 129 1.47 -4.72 -2.19
N ASP A 130 1.24 -5.81 -1.45
CA ASP A 130 1.15 -7.18 -2.01
C ASP A 130 -0.24 -7.40 -2.63
N PRO A 131 -0.38 -7.49 -3.96
CA PRO A 131 -1.68 -7.64 -4.61
C PRO A 131 -2.21 -9.08 -4.60
N THR A 132 -1.48 -10.04 -4.02
CA THR A 132 -1.88 -11.45 -3.89
C THR A 132 -2.58 -11.75 -2.56
N GLN A 133 -2.51 -10.83 -1.61
CA GLN A 133 -3.14 -10.97 -0.30
C GLN A 133 -4.64 -10.69 -0.38
N LEU A 134 -5.44 -11.69 -0.02
CA LEU A 134 -6.90 -11.55 0.06
C LEU A 134 -7.30 -10.93 1.42
N ASN A 135 -8.00 -9.80 1.38
CA ASN A 135 -8.57 -9.12 2.56
C ASN A 135 -7.56 -8.86 3.69
N ARG A 136 -6.32 -8.52 3.33
CA ARG A 136 -5.27 -8.10 4.26
C ARG A 136 -4.14 -7.41 3.51
N GLN A 137 -3.33 -6.66 4.24
CA GLN A 137 -2.02 -6.22 3.78
C GLN A 137 -1.03 -6.21 4.95
N GLY A 138 0.02 -7.04 4.88
CA GLY A 138 1.01 -7.12 5.95
C GLY A 138 0.35 -7.38 7.31
N PRO A 139 0.54 -6.54 8.35
CA PRO A 139 -0.07 -6.74 9.66
C PRO A 139 -1.58 -6.43 9.71
N ASP A 140 -2.16 -5.83 8.67
CA ASP A 140 -3.54 -5.35 8.68
C ASP A 140 -4.49 -6.36 8.07
N HIS A 141 -5.50 -6.80 8.83
CA HIS A 141 -6.45 -7.83 8.43
C HIS A 141 -7.89 -7.32 8.39
N GLY A 142 -8.59 -7.60 7.29
CA GLY A 142 -9.98 -7.20 7.08
C GLY A 142 -10.28 -6.79 5.64
N THR A 143 -11.55 -6.84 5.27
CA THR A 143 -12.03 -6.46 3.93
C THR A 143 -11.76 -4.99 3.60
N GLN A 144 -11.62 -4.13 4.63
CA GLN A 144 -11.23 -2.74 4.47
C GLN A 144 -9.80 -2.57 3.95
N TYR A 145 -8.94 -3.58 4.08
CA TYR A 145 -7.55 -3.57 3.61
C TYR A 145 -7.36 -4.37 2.31
N ARG A 146 -8.45 -4.74 1.63
CA ARG A 146 -8.38 -5.51 0.39
C ARG A 146 -7.70 -4.73 -0.74
N SER A 147 -7.08 -5.46 -1.65
CA SER A 147 -6.62 -4.93 -2.93
C SER A 147 -7.80 -4.71 -3.87
N ALA A 148 -8.07 -3.46 -4.28
CA ALA A 148 -9.14 -3.14 -5.22
C ALA A 148 -8.79 -1.94 -6.10
N VAL A 149 -9.32 -1.94 -7.33
CA VAL A 149 -9.31 -0.80 -8.24
C VAL A 149 -10.76 -0.40 -8.48
N PHE A 150 -11.04 0.90 -8.40
CA PHE A 150 -12.37 1.48 -8.65
C PHE A 150 -12.31 2.38 -9.89
N PRO A 151 -12.48 1.84 -11.11
CA PRO A 151 -12.34 2.63 -12.33
C PRO A 151 -13.38 3.75 -12.40
N ALA A 152 -12.94 4.96 -12.74
CA ALA A 152 -13.82 6.11 -12.94
C ALA A 152 -14.58 6.07 -14.27
N ASN A 153 -14.11 5.29 -15.24
CA ASN A 153 -14.72 5.12 -16.55
C ASN A 153 -14.34 3.78 -17.20
N ASP A 154 -14.98 3.45 -18.33
CA ASP A 154 -14.78 2.20 -19.05
C ASP A 154 -13.35 2.02 -19.59
N SER A 155 -12.65 3.11 -19.87
CA SER A 155 -11.29 3.01 -20.38
C SER A 155 -10.31 2.64 -19.26
N GLN A 156 -10.43 3.25 -18.06
CA GLN A 156 -9.69 2.80 -16.87
C GLN A 156 -10.01 1.34 -16.52
N ARG A 157 -11.28 0.92 -16.65
CA ARG A 157 -11.68 -0.46 -16.43
C ARG A 157 -10.93 -1.41 -17.35
N LYS A 158 -10.93 -1.13 -18.66
CA LYS A 158 -10.23 -1.96 -19.66
C LYS A 158 -8.72 -2.04 -19.40
N VAL A 159 -8.08 -0.93 -19.03
CA VAL A 159 -6.65 -0.91 -18.68
C VAL A 159 -6.38 -1.75 -17.44
N ALA A 160 -7.18 -1.62 -16.39
CA ALA A 160 -7.03 -2.41 -15.17
C ALA A 160 -7.23 -3.91 -15.41
N GLU A 161 -8.28 -4.29 -16.15
CA GLU A 161 -8.57 -5.68 -16.53
C GLU A 161 -7.42 -6.29 -17.35
N ALA A 162 -6.98 -5.58 -18.39
CA ALA A 162 -5.88 -6.02 -19.26
C ALA A 162 -4.57 -6.17 -18.47
N TYR A 163 -4.29 -5.25 -17.55
CA TYR A 163 -3.05 -5.27 -16.81
C TYR A 163 -3.02 -6.36 -15.73
N ILE A 164 -4.11 -6.58 -15.00
CA ILE A 164 -4.23 -7.73 -14.09
C ILE A 164 -4.07 -9.05 -14.86
N ALA A 165 -4.70 -9.18 -16.04
CA ALA A 165 -4.53 -10.35 -16.88
C ALA A 165 -3.08 -10.54 -17.36
N GLN A 166 -2.41 -9.45 -17.75
CA GLN A 166 -1.00 -9.46 -18.11
C GLN A 166 -0.11 -9.94 -16.96
N LEU A 167 -0.26 -9.37 -15.76
CA LEU A 167 0.55 -9.72 -14.59
C LEU A 167 0.31 -11.16 -14.12
N ASN A 168 -0.92 -11.65 -14.18
CA ASN A 168 -1.21 -13.06 -13.91
C ASN A 168 -0.53 -13.99 -14.93
N LYS A 169 -0.42 -13.57 -16.20
CA LYS A 169 0.22 -14.36 -17.26
C LYS A 169 1.75 -14.38 -17.16
N THR A 170 2.38 -13.31 -16.65
CA THR A 170 3.85 -13.24 -16.55
C THR A 170 4.41 -14.17 -15.47
N GLY A 171 3.61 -14.53 -14.47
CA GLY A 171 4.06 -15.32 -13.33
C GLY A 171 5.03 -14.56 -12.42
N VAL A 172 5.04 -13.23 -12.50
CA VAL A 172 5.94 -12.39 -11.68
C VAL A 172 5.57 -12.43 -10.20
N TYR A 173 4.29 -12.67 -9.89
CA TYR A 173 3.81 -12.95 -8.54
C TYR A 173 3.71 -14.45 -8.28
N PRO A 174 3.99 -14.92 -7.05
CA PRO A 174 3.92 -16.34 -6.70
C PRO A 174 2.49 -16.90 -6.70
N LYS A 175 1.49 -16.03 -6.69
CA LYS A 175 0.06 -16.35 -6.72
C LYS A 175 -0.65 -15.39 -7.67
N ALA A 176 -1.82 -15.80 -8.14
CA ALA A 176 -2.70 -14.89 -8.87
C ALA A 176 -3.05 -13.67 -8.01
N LEU A 177 -3.19 -12.52 -8.65
CA LEU A 177 -3.60 -11.29 -8.00
C LEU A 177 -5.01 -11.47 -7.41
N ALA A 178 -5.17 -11.10 -6.15
CA ALA A 178 -6.45 -11.04 -5.44
C ALA A 178 -7.19 -9.71 -5.65
N THR A 179 -6.65 -8.84 -6.52
CA THR A 179 -7.16 -7.49 -6.76
C THR A 179 -8.50 -7.53 -7.48
N THR A 180 -9.51 -6.91 -6.89
CA THR A 180 -10.84 -6.77 -7.50
C THR A 180 -10.95 -5.51 -8.35
N ILE A 181 -11.84 -5.53 -9.35
CA ILE A 181 -12.23 -4.33 -10.10
C ILE A 181 -13.69 -4.05 -9.75
N GLU A 182 -13.91 -3.00 -8.97
CA GLU A 182 -15.20 -2.67 -8.36
C GLU A 182 -15.81 -1.41 -9.00
N PRO A 183 -17.14 -1.27 -9.04
CA PRO A 183 -17.78 -0.03 -9.49
C PRO A 183 -17.45 1.13 -8.56
N LEU A 184 -17.05 2.28 -9.12
CA LEU A 184 -16.92 3.52 -8.36
C LEU A 184 -18.29 4.22 -8.26
N HIS A 185 -19.03 3.97 -7.17
CA HIS A 185 -20.28 4.70 -6.90
C HIS A 185 -19.99 6.10 -6.33
N ALA A 186 -19.10 6.18 -5.35
CA ALA A 186 -18.62 7.40 -4.74
C ALA A 186 -17.30 7.13 -4.00
N PHE A 187 -16.54 8.21 -3.78
CA PHE A 187 -15.39 8.23 -2.88
C PHE A 187 -15.69 9.21 -1.74
N TYR A 188 -15.40 8.79 -0.51
CA TYR A 188 -15.64 9.57 0.69
C TYR A 188 -14.29 9.90 1.35
N PRO A 189 -13.82 11.15 1.32
CA PRO A 189 -12.58 11.53 2.00
C PRO A 189 -12.63 11.14 3.48
N ALA A 190 -11.52 10.56 3.96
CA ALA A 190 -11.35 10.28 5.38
C ALA A 190 -11.14 11.58 6.16
N GLU A 191 -11.28 11.49 7.47
CA GLU A 191 -11.11 12.60 8.40
C GLU A 191 -9.71 13.24 8.27
N ASP A 192 -9.62 14.56 8.49
CA ASP A 192 -8.39 15.35 8.27
C ASP A 192 -7.15 14.82 9.01
N TYR A 193 -7.34 14.14 10.13
CA TYR A 193 -6.24 13.57 10.91
C TYR A 193 -5.62 12.32 10.22
N HIS A 194 -6.27 11.74 9.21
CA HIS A 194 -5.72 10.67 8.38
C HIS A 194 -4.98 11.18 7.13
N GLN A 195 -5.13 12.46 6.78
CA GLN A 195 -4.47 13.03 5.62
C GLN A 195 -3.00 13.36 5.94
N ASP A 196 -2.12 13.08 4.97
CA ASP A 196 -0.67 13.31 5.08
C ASP A 196 -0.03 12.59 6.28
N TYR A 197 -0.61 11.45 6.70
CA TYR A 197 -0.31 10.85 8.00
C TYR A 197 1.17 10.47 8.15
N LEU A 198 1.80 9.92 7.10
CA LEU A 198 3.24 9.59 7.12
C LEU A 198 4.08 10.85 7.37
N VAL A 199 3.77 11.96 6.67
CA VAL A 199 4.48 13.24 6.78
C VAL A 199 4.32 13.84 8.17
N ARG A 200 3.13 13.70 8.77
CA ARG A 200 2.81 14.24 10.10
C ARG A 200 3.32 13.37 11.24
N ASN A 201 3.56 12.08 10.98
CA ASN A 201 3.95 11.09 12.00
C ASN A 201 5.15 10.23 11.54
N PRO A 202 6.27 10.81 11.10
CA PRO A 202 7.34 10.06 10.44
C PRO A 202 8.05 9.06 11.36
N ASN A 203 7.99 9.29 12.69
CA ASN A 203 8.62 8.45 13.69
C ASN A 203 7.66 7.42 14.31
N SER A 204 6.41 7.34 13.85
CA SER A 204 5.49 6.29 14.30
C SER A 204 6.05 4.92 13.90
N LEU A 205 6.13 4.00 14.85
CA LEU A 205 6.71 2.67 14.61
C LEU A 205 5.98 1.93 13.47
N TYR A 206 4.66 2.09 13.39
CA TYR A 206 3.87 1.51 12.31
C TYR A 206 4.31 2.07 10.93
N ILE A 207 4.49 3.38 10.83
CA ILE A 207 4.92 4.06 9.59
C ILE A 207 6.33 3.63 9.18
N VAL A 208 7.26 3.60 10.12
CA VAL A 208 8.65 3.20 9.87
C VAL A 208 8.73 1.75 9.37
N ILE A 209 7.93 0.85 9.93
CA ILE A 209 7.97 -0.58 9.56
C ILE A 209 7.24 -0.85 8.24
N ASN A 210 6.07 -0.23 8.03
CA ASN A 210 5.15 -0.64 6.96
C ASN A 210 5.11 0.30 5.77
N ASP A 211 5.33 1.61 5.96
CA ASP A 211 5.02 2.62 4.93
C ASP A 211 6.25 3.34 4.38
N VAL A 212 7.24 3.68 5.22
CA VAL A 212 8.52 4.25 4.76
C VAL A 212 9.19 3.37 3.69
N PRO A 213 9.26 2.03 3.84
CA PRO A 213 9.86 1.19 2.82
C PRO A 213 9.15 1.26 1.45
N LYS A 214 7.84 1.54 1.42
CA LYS A 214 7.09 1.68 0.15
C LYS A 214 7.55 2.91 -0.62
N VAL A 215 7.74 4.04 0.08
CA VAL A 215 8.23 5.29 -0.52
C VAL A 215 9.69 5.14 -0.96
N GLU A 216 10.53 4.47 -0.17
CA GLU A 216 11.90 4.17 -0.59
C GLU A 216 11.95 3.26 -1.82
N ASN A 217 11.09 2.23 -1.87
CA ASN A 217 10.99 1.34 -3.02
C ASN A 217 10.50 2.10 -4.26
N LEU A 218 9.56 3.04 -4.14
CA LEU A 218 9.19 3.93 -5.23
C LEU A 218 10.41 4.68 -5.78
N ALA A 219 11.22 5.29 -4.91
CA ALA A 219 12.42 6.03 -5.31
C ALA A 219 13.46 5.14 -6.03
N LYS A 220 13.63 3.91 -5.55
CA LYS A 220 14.58 2.92 -6.10
C LYS A 220 14.09 2.32 -7.42
N THR A 221 12.80 2.02 -7.53
CA THR A 221 12.22 1.27 -8.66
C THR A 221 11.74 2.19 -9.80
N PHE A 222 11.28 3.40 -9.48
CA PHE A 222 10.76 4.36 -10.46
C PHE A 222 11.39 5.77 -10.27
N PRO A 223 12.72 5.92 -10.36
CA PRO A 223 13.39 7.20 -10.11
C PRO A 223 12.91 8.32 -11.05
N ASP A 224 12.52 7.97 -12.28
CA ASP A 224 11.99 8.93 -13.25
C ASP A 224 10.64 9.53 -12.82
N TRP A 225 9.79 8.73 -12.18
CA TRP A 225 8.48 9.17 -11.66
C TRP A 225 8.53 9.61 -10.20
N TRP A 226 9.64 9.44 -9.49
CA TRP A 226 9.74 9.84 -8.10
C TRP A 226 10.10 11.31 -7.91
N ARG A 227 9.57 11.94 -6.86
CA ARG A 227 9.98 13.25 -6.35
C ARG A 227 10.23 13.20 -4.84
N ASP A 228 11.21 13.97 -4.40
CA ASP A 228 11.59 14.08 -2.99
C ASP A 228 10.51 14.74 -2.13
N LYS A 229 9.93 15.84 -2.61
CA LYS A 229 8.88 16.56 -1.86
C LYS A 229 7.50 15.97 -2.17
N PRO A 230 6.75 15.48 -1.17
CA PRO A 230 5.38 15.01 -1.38
C PRO A 230 4.45 16.18 -1.70
N VAL A 231 3.38 15.93 -2.46
CA VAL A 231 2.24 16.84 -2.51
C VAL A 231 1.32 16.55 -1.33
N LEU A 232 0.95 17.59 -0.60
CA LEU A 232 0.11 17.47 0.58
C LEU A 232 -1.34 17.82 0.24
N VAL A 233 -2.28 17.19 0.94
CA VAL A 233 -3.70 17.46 0.74
C VAL A 233 -3.99 18.92 1.10
N GLY A 234 -4.60 19.66 0.17
CA GLY A 234 -4.95 21.07 0.38
C GLY A 234 -3.81 22.08 0.17
N ALA A 235 -2.60 21.64 -0.21
CA ALA A 235 -1.58 22.56 -0.70
C ALA A 235 -2.04 23.20 -2.01
N LYS A 236 -2.12 24.54 -2.06
CA LYS A 236 -2.38 25.27 -3.30
C LYS A 236 -1.11 25.23 -4.16
N HIS A 237 -1.21 24.65 -5.35
CA HIS A 237 -0.17 24.71 -6.40
C HIS A 237 -0.25 26.03 -7.16
#